data_AF-A0A2T3HLR8-F1
#
_entry.id   AF-A0A2T3HLR8-F1
#
_cell.length_a   1.000
_cell.length_b   1.000
_cell.length_c   1.000
_cell.angle_alpha   90.00
_cell.angle_beta   90.00
_cell.angle_gamma   90.00
#
_symmetry.space_group_name_H-M   'P 1'
#
loop_
_entity.id
_entity.type
_entity.pdbx_description
1 polymer ?
#
loop_
_entity_poly.entity_id
_entity_poly.type
_entity_poly.pdbx_seq_one_letter_code
_entity_poly.pdbx_strand_id
1 'polypeptide(L)'
;MKWITRERPKIDRIASPWLIKRFVDPDAEIIYTPYAEVLTTAEKFGAIPFDLPDVEYSHYNDQCTFDYIIKKHQLKDPALRRMADIVRGADTDRHDFARQAAGLEAIFSGLAYNIEDDQELLKVGMTIYDGLYSWATHLFKKKHVQDGPVEQVLLQVYNQFLKREKGKKRPEWAETLKEMIQDQLDTTMTLSLQQASQELQINPAYLSREFSKYFDSLSFGDYMRKLRIEKARELIAASNNSLTEIAYLTGFSDQSHFNRIFKKFTGESPSAYRKSFKK
;
A
#
# COMPACT_ATOMS: atom_id res chain seq x y z
N MET A 1 45.38 7.79 0.25
CA MET A 1 45.91 6.40 0.13
C MET A 1 45.49 5.81 -1.22
N LYS A 2 46.23 4.84 -1.74
CA LYS A 2 45.85 4.15 -3.00
C LYS A 2 45.02 2.91 -2.67
N TRP A 3 43.94 2.71 -3.41
CA TRP A 3 43.05 1.56 -3.32
C TRP A 3 42.94 0.91 -4.68
N ILE A 4 42.88 -0.42 -4.72
CA ILE A 4 42.91 -1.16 -5.98
C ILE A 4 41.89 -2.29 -6.01
N THR A 5 41.22 -2.46 -7.14
CA THR A 5 40.34 -3.59 -7.39
C THR A 5 40.36 -3.98 -8.87
N ARG A 6 39.63 -5.03 -9.24
CA ARG A 6 39.58 -5.52 -10.61
C ARG A 6 38.76 -4.58 -11.52
N GLU A 7 39.17 -4.49 -12.77
CA GLU A 7 38.51 -3.74 -13.84
C GLU A 7 37.05 -4.17 -14.10
N ARG A 8 36.32 -3.36 -14.86
CA ARG A 8 34.88 -3.52 -15.14
C ARG A 8 34.09 -3.60 -13.82
N PRO A 9 34.11 -2.51 -13.01
CA PRO A 9 33.51 -2.49 -11.70
C PRO A 9 32.00 -2.64 -11.78
N LYS A 10 31.48 -3.49 -10.89
CA LYS A 10 30.04 -3.61 -10.62
C LYS A 10 29.68 -2.69 -9.46
N ILE A 11 28.46 -2.84 -8.95
CA ILE A 11 27.82 -1.95 -7.97
C ILE A 11 28.69 -1.73 -6.74
N ASP A 12 29.15 -2.79 -6.06
CA ASP A 12 29.96 -2.63 -4.84
C ASP A 12 31.36 -2.04 -5.13
N ARG A 13 31.98 -2.39 -6.26
CA ARG A 13 33.28 -1.83 -6.71
C ARG A 13 33.21 -0.37 -7.16
N ILE A 14 32.04 0.24 -7.19
CA ILE A 14 31.83 1.69 -7.36
C ILE A 14 31.36 2.31 -6.04
N ALA A 15 30.49 1.62 -5.30
CA ALA A 15 29.99 2.06 -4.00
C ALA A 15 31.11 2.23 -2.96
N SER A 16 32.01 1.25 -2.89
CA SER A 16 33.13 1.21 -1.95
C SER A 16 34.09 2.39 -2.16
N PRO A 17 34.58 2.67 -3.39
CA PRO A 17 35.28 3.91 -3.69
C PRO A 17 34.56 5.19 -3.28
N TRP A 18 33.25 5.28 -3.52
CA TRP A 18 32.46 6.45 -3.10
C TRP A 18 32.48 6.63 -1.58
N LEU A 19 32.25 5.54 -0.85
CA LEU A 19 32.27 5.54 0.62
C LEU A 19 33.64 5.94 1.17
N ILE A 20 34.70 5.38 0.60
CA ILE A 20 36.08 5.70 0.98
C ILE A 20 36.33 7.20 0.78
N LYS A 21 36.07 7.73 -0.42
CA LYS A 21 36.34 9.14 -0.75
C LYS A 21 35.47 10.14 0.02
N ARG A 22 34.30 9.74 0.52
CA ARG A 22 33.39 10.63 1.25
C ARG A 22 33.56 10.57 2.77
N PHE A 23 33.96 9.41 3.32
CA PHE A 23 33.90 9.19 4.77
C PHE A 23 35.20 8.65 5.40
N VAL A 24 36.15 8.15 4.61
CA VAL A 24 37.38 7.54 5.12
C VAL A 24 38.62 8.36 4.75
N ASP A 25 38.79 8.63 3.46
CA ASP A 25 39.98 9.29 2.90
C ASP A 25 39.60 10.08 1.63
N PRO A 26 39.39 11.40 1.74
CA PRO A 26 39.00 12.26 0.61
C PRO A 26 39.99 12.25 -0.56
N ASP A 27 41.27 12.04 -0.25
CA ASP A 27 42.37 12.04 -1.22
C ASP A 27 42.68 10.62 -1.74
N ALA A 28 41.77 9.66 -1.49
CA ALA A 28 41.95 8.30 -1.98
C ALA A 28 41.99 8.23 -3.51
N GLU A 29 43.00 7.54 -4.03
CA GLU A 29 43.16 7.24 -5.45
C GLU A 29 42.71 5.80 -5.70
N ILE A 30 41.87 5.60 -6.71
CA ILE A 30 41.23 4.31 -7.01
C ILE A 30 41.82 3.79 -8.31
N ILE A 31 42.36 2.57 -8.27
CA ILE A 31 43.02 1.91 -9.39
C ILE A 31 42.18 0.69 -9.79
N TYR A 32 41.90 0.59 -11.09
CA TYR A 32 41.28 -0.57 -11.70
C TYR A 32 42.31 -1.26 -12.60
N THR A 33 42.42 -2.59 -12.50
CA THR A 33 43.38 -3.39 -13.26
C THR A 33 42.81 -4.77 -13.55
N PRO A 34 43.32 -5.53 -14.55
CA PRO A 34 42.88 -6.89 -14.79
C PRO A 34 42.96 -7.76 -13.52
N TYR A 35 41.98 -8.64 -13.31
CA TYR A 35 41.85 -9.43 -12.08
C TYR A 35 43.14 -10.17 -11.68
N ALA A 36 43.84 -10.76 -12.66
CA ALA A 36 45.08 -11.50 -12.43
C ALA A 36 46.25 -10.64 -11.93
N GLU A 37 46.17 -9.33 -12.12
CA GLU A 37 47.25 -8.38 -11.81
C GLU A 37 46.97 -7.56 -10.55
N VAL A 38 45.81 -7.72 -9.91
CA VAL A 38 45.41 -6.84 -8.81
C VAL A 38 46.38 -6.92 -7.63
N LEU A 39 46.73 -8.13 -7.16
CA LEU A 39 47.59 -8.30 -5.99
C LEU A 39 49.04 -7.88 -6.28
N THR A 40 49.57 -8.23 -7.45
CA THR A 40 50.94 -7.85 -7.85
C THR A 40 51.06 -6.33 -8.01
N THR A 41 50.03 -5.69 -8.57
CA THR A 41 49.96 -4.23 -8.72
C THR A 41 49.76 -3.55 -7.37
N ALA A 42 48.97 -4.14 -6.47
CA ALA A 42 48.78 -3.66 -5.10
C ALA A 42 50.10 -3.57 -4.34
N GLU A 43 50.91 -4.63 -4.37
CA GLU A 43 52.24 -4.65 -3.74
C GLU A 43 53.17 -3.62 -4.36
N LYS A 44 53.22 -3.53 -5.69
CA LYS A 44 54.09 -2.59 -6.43
C LYS A 44 53.81 -1.12 -6.08
N PHE A 45 52.54 -0.76 -5.93
CA PHE A 45 52.12 0.63 -5.68
C PHE A 45 51.82 0.93 -4.21
N GLY A 46 51.94 -0.06 -3.32
CA GLY A 46 51.50 0.06 -1.93
C GLY A 46 50.01 0.40 -1.81
N ALA A 47 49.18 -0.16 -2.70
CA ALA A 47 47.74 0.08 -2.73
C ALA A 47 46.99 -0.98 -1.91
N ILE A 48 45.89 -0.58 -1.28
CA ILE A 48 45.04 -1.46 -0.48
C ILE A 48 44.07 -2.19 -1.42
N PRO A 49 44.17 -3.53 -1.55
CA PRO A 49 43.25 -4.29 -2.38
C PRO A 49 41.88 -4.46 -1.71
N PHE A 50 40.80 -4.42 -2.50
CA PHE A 50 39.43 -4.62 -2.02
C PHE A 50 38.53 -5.34 -3.05
N ASP A 51 37.42 -5.91 -2.59
CA ASP A 51 36.49 -6.76 -3.38
C ASP A 51 37.19 -7.95 -4.07
N LEU A 52 38.02 -8.68 -3.31
CA LEU A 52 38.75 -9.87 -3.78
C LEU A 52 38.69 -10.98 -2.73
N PRO A 53 38.81 -12.25 -3.12
CA PRO A 53 39.04 -13.32 -2.15
C PRO A 53 40.29 -13.05 -1.31
N ASP A 54 40.23 -13.39 -0.03
CA ASP A 54 41.38 -13.39 0.91
C ASP A 54 42.05 -12.02 1.19
N VAL A 55 41.43 -10.90 0.82
CA VAL A 55 41.88 -9.55 1.23
C VAL A 55 41.06 -9.01 2.39
N GLU A 56 41.62 -8.04 3.13
CA GLU A 56 40.97 -7.47 4.31
C GLU A 56 39.61 -6.83 3.99
N TYR A 57 39.55 -6.01 2.93
CA TYR A 57 38.35 -5.33 2.50
C TYR A 57 37.59 -6.19 1.47
N SER A 58 36.83 -7.16 1.96
CA SER A 58 36.10 -8.11 1.12
C SER A 58 34.71 -8.42 1.65
N HIS A 59 33.98 -9.25 0.93
CA HIS A 59 32.68 -9.77 1.30
C HIS A 59 32.80 -10.68 2.52
N TYR A 60 31.78 -10.69 3.38
CA TYR A 60 31.71 -11.58 4.54
C TYR A 60 30.27 -12.00 4.82
N ASN A 61 30.02 -13.31 4.87
CA ASN A 61 28.67 -13.88 4.91
C ASN A 61 27.82 -13.30 3.75
N ASP A 62 26.67 -12.69 4.07
CA ASP A 62 25.79 -12.04 3.10
C ASP A 62 26.11 -10.54 2.89
N GLN A 63 27.21 -10.03 3.46
CA GLN A 63 27.56 -8.60 3.44
C GLN A 63 28.67 -8.32 2.41
N CYS A 64 28.55 -7.18 1.73
CA CYS A 64 29.46 -6.75 0.68
C CYS A 64 30.65 -5.93 1.22
N THR A 65 31.58 -5.52 0.37
CA THR A 65 32.75 -4.71 0.77
C THR A 65 32.32 -3.37 1.35
N PHE A 66 31.26 -2.76 0.83
CA PHE A 66 30.67 -1.53 1.39
C PHE A 66 30.29 -1.68 2.87
N ASP A 67 29.66 -2.80 3.23
CA ASP A 67 29.31 -3.12 4.63
C ASP A 67 30.56 -3.26 5.51
N TYR A 68 31.60 -3.88 4.96
CA TYR A 68 32.86 -4.08 5.67
C TYR A 68 33.49 -2.74 6.02
N ILE A 69 33.57 -1.82 5.07
CA ILE A 69 34.16 -0.48 5.26
C ILE A 69 33.38 0.28 6.35
N ILE A 70 32.05 0.27 6.33
CA ILE A 70 31.23 0.90 7.39
C ILE A 70 31.60 0.35 8.76
N LYS A 71 31.70 -0.97 8.88
CA LYS A 71 32.00 -1.66 10.14
C LYS A 71 33.43 -1.37 10.60
N LYS A 72 34.41 -1.51 9.73
CA LYS A 72 35.85 -1.33 9.99
C LYS A 72 36.15 0.09 10.46
N HIS A 73 35.59 1.09 9.79
CA HIS A 73 35.80 2.51 10.11
C HIS A 73 34.77 3.06 11.12
N GLN A 74 33.90 2.20 11.67
CA GLN A 74 32.91 2.54 12.69
C GLN A 74 32.02 3.72 12.28
N LEU A 75 31.61 3.77 11.01
CA LEU A 75 30.78 4.84 10.49
C LEU A 75 29.36 4.71 11.06
N LYS A 76 28.88 5.75 11.75
CA LYS A 76 27.62 5.72 12.53
C LYS A 76 26.43 6.36 11.81
N ASP A 77 26.61 6.87 10.61
CA ASP A 77 25.55 7.55 9.86
C ASP A 77 24.41 6.57 9.48
N PRO A 78 23.17 6.82 9.93
CA PRO A 78 22.02 6.00 9.56
C PRO A 78 21.73 5.96 8.05
N ALA A 79 22.10 7.00 7.29
CA ALA A 79 21.94 7.03 5.84
C ALA A 79 22.84 5.98 5.17
N LEU A 80 24.08 5.82 5.65
CA LEU A 80 24.99 4.80 5.16
C LEU A 80 24.47 3.38 5.39
N ARG A 81 23.78 3.13 6.52
CA ARG A 81 23.13 1.83 6.76
C ARG A 81 22.02 1.54 5.75
N ARG A 82 21.19 2.55 5.41
CA ARG A 82 20.17 2.40 4.37
C ARG A 82 20.79 2.14 3.00
N MET A 83 21.86 2.85 2.67
CA MET A 83 22.59 2.62 1.43
C MET A 83 23.19 1.22 1.38
N ALA A 84 23.73 0.73 2.50
CA ALA A 84 24.30 -0.60 2.58
C ALA A 84 23.29 -1.69 2.22
N ASP A 85 22.05 -1.59 2.72
CA ASP A 85 20.98 -2.55 2.35
C ASP A 85 20.63 -2.48 0.85
N ILE A 86 20.66 -1.28 0.25
CA ILE A 86 20.40 -1.09 -1.19
C ILE A 86 21.55 -1.66 -2.03
N VAL A 87 22.79 -1.32 -1.69
CA VAL A 87 24.00 -1.79 -2.39
C VAL A 87 24.10 -3.31 -2.32
N ARG A 88 23.93 -3.89 -1.12
CA ARG A 88 23.94 -5.33 -0.91
C ARG A 88 22.88 -6.03 -1.73
N GLY A 89 21.64 -5.52 -1.71
CA GLY A 89 20.54 -6.09 -2.50
C GLY A 89 20.78 -6.03 -4.00
N ALA A 90 21.41 -4.97 -4.49
CA ALA A 90 21.69 -4.79 -5.90
C ALA A 90 22.91 -5.62 -6.36
N ASP A 91 23.94 -5.74 -5.53
CA ASP A 91 25.16 -6.48 -5.87
C ASP A 91 24.98 -8.01 -5.83
N THR A 92 24.06 -8.49 -4.99
CA THR A 92 23.78 -9.93 -4.79
C THR A 92 22.53 -10.45 -5.52
N ASP A 93 21.89 -9.65 -6.39
CA ASP A 93 20.60 -9.95 -7.04
C ASP A 93 19.46 -10.30 -6.04
N ARG A 94 19.60 -9.81 -4.80
CA ARG A 94 18.64 -9.93 -3.70
C ARG A 94 17.85 -8.64 -3.55
N HIS A 95 17.07 -8.34 -4.59
CA HIS A 95 16.27 -7.12 -4.67
C HIS A 95 15.19 -7.01 -3.57
N ASP A 96 14.96 -8.07 -2.80
CA ASP A 96 14.13 -8.10 -1.61
C ASP A 96 14.69 -7.27 -0.44
N PHE A 97 16.00 -6.99 -0.40
CA PHE A 97 16.63 -6.25 0.70
C PHE A 97 16.22 -4.78 0.74
N ALA A 98 16.03 -4.15 -0.42
CA ALA A 98 15.52 -2.80 -0.52
C ALA A 98 14.82 -2.57 -1.85
N ARG A 99 13.69 -1.82 -1.83
CA ARG A 99 12.90 -1.53 -3.04
C ARG A 99 13.70 -0.79 -4.12
N GLN A 100 14.75 -0.08 -3.74
CA GLN A 100 15.63 0.68 -4.60
C GLN A 100 16.70 -0.18 -5.29
N ALA A 101 16.95 -1.40 -4.81
CA ALA A 101 18.05 -2.25 -5.26
C ALA A 101 17.97 -2.57 -6.76
N ALA A 102 16.81 -3.05 -7.23
CA ALA A 102 16.61 -3.37 -8.65
C ALA A 102 16.81 -2.16 -9.57
N GLY A 103 16.40 -0.96 -9.11
CA GLY A 103 16.61 0.28 -9.87
C GLY A 103 18.09 0.68 -9.93
N LEU A 104 18.80 0.51 -8.81
CA LEU A 104 20.24 0.78 -8.74
C LEU A 104 21.02 -0.19 -9.64
N GLU A 105 20.69 -1.47 -9.60
CA GLU A 105 21.25 -2.51 -10.49
C GLU A 105 21.03 -2.14 -11.96
N ALA A 106 19.79 -1.87 -12.35
CA ALA A 106 19.47 -1.54 -13.75
C ALA A 106 20.24 -0.31 -14.26
N ILE A 107 20.39 0.72 -13.44
CA ILE A 107 21.16 1.93 -13.79
C ILE A 107 22.64 1.57 -13.99
N PHE A 108 23.27 0.90 -13.02
CA PHE A 108 24.70 0.61 -13.10
C PHE A 108 25.04 -0.41 -14.18
N SER A 109 24.18 -1.41 -14.42
CA SER A 109 24.33 -2.34 -15.54
C SER A 109 24.24 -1.63 -16.89
N GLY A 110 23.31 -0.68 -17.06
CA GLY A 110 23.24 0.16 -18.25
C GLY A 110 24.45 1.09 -18.42
N LEU A 111 24.94 1.68 -17.34
CA LEU A 111 26.14 2.53 -17.38
C LEU A 111 27.40 1.73 -17.73
N ALA A 112 27.60 0.57 -17.11
CA ALA A 112 28.74 -0.30 -17.39
C ALA A 112 28.72 -0.85 -18.82
N TYR A 113 27.54 -0.99 -19.43
CA TYR A 113 27.39 -1.32 -20.85
C TYR A 113 27.81 -0.16 -21.76
N ASN A 114 27.44 1.08 -21.41
CA ASN A 114 27.69 2.25 -22.25
C ASN A 114 29.09 2.87 -22.07
N ILE A 115 29.71 2.68 -20.90
CA ILE A 115 31.00 3.31 -20.54
C ILE A 115 32.05 2.20 -20.39
N GLU A 116 33.02 2.20 -21.28
CA GLU A 116 34.13 1.23 -21.25
C GLU A 116 35.25 1.65 -20.28
N ASP A 117 35.48 2.95 -20.13
CA ASP A 117 36.50 3.50 -19.21
C ASP A 117 36.03 3.44 -17.75
N ASP A 118 36.75 2.67 -16.93
CA ASP A 118 36.39 2.43 -15.53
C ASP A 118 36.50 3.69 -14.64
N GLN A 119 37.39 4.64 -14.98
CA GLN A 119 37.52 5.90 -14.23
C GLN A 119 36.37 6.86 -14.57
N GLU A 120 35.95 6.90 -15.82
CA GLU A 120 34.75 7.63 -16.24
C GLU A 120 33.49 7.03 -15.59
N LEU A 121 33.37 5.70 -15.61
CA LEU A 121 32.26 4.99 -14.96
C LEU A 121 32.22 5.29 -13.47
N LEU A 122 33.37 5.24 -12.78
CA LEU A 122 33.48 5.63 -11.38
C LEU A 122 32.99 7.07 -11.17
N LYS A 123 33.45 8.03 -11.98
CA LYS A 123 33.05 9.45 -11.85
C LYS A 123 31.54 9.66 -11.99
N VAL A 124 30.89 8.99 -12.95
CA VAL A 124 29.42 9.03 -13.09
C VAL A 124 28.76 8.36 -11.89
N GLY A 125 29.27 7.20 -11.47
CA GLY A 125 28.80 6.46 -10.30
C GLY A 125 28.85 7.27 -9.01
N MET A 126 29.91 8.06 -8.80
CA MET A 126 30.03 8.97 -7.65
C MET A 126 28.84 9.93 -7.57
N THR A 127 28.38 10.46 -8.71
CA THR A 127 27.24 11.39 -8.78
C THR A 127 25.93 10.70 -8.38
N ILE A 128 25.75 9.44 -8.83
CA ILE A 128 24.57 8.64 -8.49
C ILE A 128 24.56 8.33 -6.99
N TYR A 129 25.69 7.94 -6.43
CA TYR A 129 25.79 7.66 -5.00
C TYR A 129 25.64 8.93 -4.14
N ASP A 130 26.12 10.10 -4.58
CA ASP A 130 25.84 11.39 -3.92
C ASP A 130 24.32 11.68 -3.89
N GLY A 131 23.62 11.42 -5.00
CA GLY A 131 22.17 11.52 -5.08
C GLY A 131 21.45 10.52 -4.17
N LEU A 132 21.89 9.26 -4.17
CA LEU A 132 21.34 8.20 -3.32
C LEU A 132 21.56 8.50 -1.84
N TYR A 133 22.73 9.03 -1.47
CA TYR A 133 23.03 9.45 -0.10
C TYR A 133 22.16 10.62 0.34
N SER A 134 22.00 11.64 -0.51
CA SER A 134 21.11 12.78 -0.25
C SER A 134 19.67 12.31 -0.03
N TRP A 135 19.21 11.35 -0.85
CA TRP A 135 17.91 10.71 -0.65
C TRP A 135 17.84 9.93 0.67
N ALA A 136 18.84 9.09 0.97
CA ALA A 136 18.88 8.26 2.18
C ALA A 136 18.94 9.08 3.47
N THR A 137 19.49 10.29 3.39
CA THR A 137 19.61 11.25 4.49
C THR A 137 18.33 12.06 4.68
N HIS A 138 17.79 12.64 3.60
CA HIS A 138 16.76 13.68 3.71
C HIS A 138 15.37 13.26 3.18
N LEU A 139 15.31 12.35 2.20
CA LEU A 139 14.10 12.11 1.42
C LEU A 139 13.52 10.70 1.59
N PHE A 140 14.17 9.79 2.32
CA PHE A 140 13.73 8.39 2.44
C PHE A 140 12.32 8.21 3.04
N LYS A 141 11.80 9.22 3.77
CA LYS A 141 10.43 9.24 4.29
C LYS A 141 9.43 9.95 3.38
N LYS A 142 9.89 10.64 2.33
CA LYS A 142 9.02 11.40 1.42
C LYS A 142 8.19 10.42 0.60
N LYS A 143 6.87 10.44 0.79
CA LYS A 143 5.94 9.65 -0.02
C LYS A 143 5.72 10.40 -1.34
N HIS A 144 6.00 9.74 -2.48
CA HIS A 144 5.76 10.31 -3.81
C HIS A 144 4.27 10.51 -4.17
N VAL A 145 3.35 10.08 -3.31
CA VAL A 145 1.90 10.09 -3.55
C VAL A 145 1.24 11.41 -3.11
N GLN A 146 1.91 12.30 -2.39
CA GLN A 146 1.22 13.38 -1.67
C GLN A 146 0.89 14.66 -2.47
N ASP A 147 1.29 14.78 -3.74
CA ASP A 147 1.07 16.01 -4.52
C ASP A 147 0.33 15.79 -5.84
N GLY A 148 -0.33 14.64 -6.00
CA GLY A 148 -1.26 14.44 -7.11
C GLY A 148 -2.53 15.28 -6.92
N PRO A 149 -2.99 16.05 -7.93
CA PRO A 149 -4.21 16.83 -7.82
C PRO A 149 -5.44 15.94 -7.52
N VAL A 150 -5.41 14.68 -7.97
CA VAL A 150 -6.49 13.71 -7.76
C VAL A 150 -6.56 13.25 -6.30
N GLU A 151 -5.43 12.89 -5.69
CA GLU A 151 -5.36 12.49 -4.28
C GLU A 151 -5.76 13.63 -3.34
N GLN A 152 -5.36 14.86 -3.64
CA GLN A 152 -5.76 16.04 -2.88
C GLN A 152 -7.27 16.28 -2.97
N VAL A 153 -7.85 16.16 -4.16
CA VAL A 153 -9.32 16.26 -4.35
C VAL A 153 -10.04 15.13 -3.63
N LEU A 154 -9.54 13.89 -3.71
CA LEU A 154 -10.09 12.74 -2.99
C LEU A 154 -10.05 12.95 -1.48
N LEU A 155 -8.93 13.42 -0.94
CA LEU A 155 -8.79 13.74 0.48
C LEU A 155 -9.70 14.90 0.88
N GLN A 156 -9.88 15.92 0.04
CA GLN A 156 -10.81 17.01 0.29
C GLN A 156 -12.26 16.52 0.33
N VAL A 157 -12.69 15.73 -0.65
CA VAL A 157 -14.03 15.13 -0.71
C VAL A 157 -14.25 14.22 0.49
N TYR A 158 -13.29 13.35 0.80
CA TYR A 158 -13.36 12.45 1.95
C TYR A 158 -13.46 13.21 3.27
N ASN A 159 -12.64 14.24 3.48
CA ASN A 159 -12.70 15.06 4.68
C ASN A 159 -13.98 15.91 4.76
N GLN A 160 -14.53 16.35 3.63
CA GLN A 160 -15.82 17.03 3.57
C GLN A 160 -16.96 16.08 3.94
N PHE A 161 -16.88 14.82 3.52
CA PHE A 161 -17.82 13.77 3.87
C PHE A 161 -17.74 13.44 5.38
N LEU A 162 -16.53 13.23 5.91
CA LEU A 162 -16.31 12.99 7.35
C LEU A 162 -16.74 14.17 8.22
N LYS A 163 -16.53 15.42 7.76
CA LYS A 163 -17.02 16.61 8.47
C LYS A 163 -18.56 16.71 8.45
N ARG A 164 -19.21 16.25 7.37
CA ARG A 164 -20.68 16.14 7.31
C ARG A 164 -21.23 15.05 8.23
N GLU A 165 -20.48 13.95 8.43
CA GLU A 165 -20.86 12.86 9.34
C GLU A 165 -20.57 13.12 10.82
N LYS A 166 -19.90 14.21 11.20
CA LYS A 166 -19.87 14.68 12.61
C LYS A 166 -21.22 15.25 13.09
N GLY A 167 -22.33 14.72 12.58
CA GLY A 167 -23.64 14.84 13.20
C GLY A 167 -23.70 13.95 14.44
N LYS A 168 -24.15 14.52 15.57
CA LYS A 168 -24.45 13.90 16.87
C LYS A 168 -24.10 12.41 17.02
N LYS A 169 -23.20 12.11 17.97
CA LYS A 169 -22.87 10.76 18.46
C LYS A 169 -24.15 9.90 18.45
N ARG A 170 -24.17 8.87 17.60
CA ARG A 170 -25.34 7.98 17.48
C ARG A 170 -25.62 7.38 18.86
N PRO A 171 -26.87 7.40 19.32
CA PRO A 171 -27.19 6.81 20.60
C PRO A 171 -27.01 5.30 20.50
N GLU A 172 -26.60 4.67 21.61
CA GLU A 172 -26.29 3.24 21.69
C GLU A 172 -27.43 2.37 21.16
N TRP A 173 -28.68 2.72 21.50
CA TRP A 173 -29.86 2.03 21.01
C TRP A 173 -30.01 2.03 19.48
N ALA A 174 -29.47 3.03 18.77
CA ALA A 174 -29.56 3.08 17.32
C ALA A 174 -28.61 2.07 16.66
N GLU A 175 -27.44 1.82 17.26
CA GLU A 175 -26.54 0.76 16.77
C GLU A 175 -27.13 -0.62 17.10
N THR A 176 -27.63 -0.84 18.33
CA THR A 176 -28.31 -2.09 18.69
C THR A 176 -29.54 -2.35 17.81
N LEU A 177 -30.35 -1.32 17.51
CA LEU A 177 -31.48 -1.46 16.59
C LEU A 177 -31.05 -1.87 15.18
N LYS A 178 -29.92 -1.36 14.72
CA LYS A 178 -29.38 -1.70 13.41
C LYS A 178 -28.98 -3.17 13.35
N GLU A 179 -28.32 -3.68 14.38
CA GLU A 179 -27.99 -5.10 14.53
C GLU A 179 -29.26 -5.96 14.53
N MET A 180 -30.27 -5.58 15.32
CA MET A 180 -31.56 -6.29 15.35
C MET A 180 -32.26 -6.31 13.99
N ILE A 181 -32.20 -5.22 13.23
CA ILE A 181 -32.76 -5.16 11.87
C ILE A 181 -31.97 -6.09 10.93
N GLN A 182 -30.64 -6.14 11.05
CA GLN A 182 -29.76 -7.04 10.28
C GLN A 182 -30.03 -8.51 10.57
N ASP A 183 -30.12 -8.92 11.83
CA ASP A 183 -30.43 -10.31 12.19
C ASP A 183 -31.79 -10.75 11.65
N GLN A 184 -32.79 -9.86 11.69
CA GLN A 184 -34.13 -10.14 11.20
C GLN A 184 -34.25 -10.14 9.67
N LEU A 185 -33.29 -9.51 8.97
CA LEU A 185 -33.22 -9.57 7.51
C LEU A 185 -32.93 -11.00 7.01
N ASP A 186 -32.32 -11.85 7.84
CA ASP A 186 -31.93 -13.22 7.49
C ASP A 186 -32.99 -14.27 7.87
N THR A 187 -33.92 -13.98 8.78
CA THR A 187 -34.83 -14.98 9.40
C THR A 187 -36.34 -14.78 9.20
N THR A 188 -36.79 -13.93 8.25
CA THR A 188 -38.22 -13.72 7.80
C THR A 188 -38.82 -12.31 8.04
N MET A 189 -38.03 -11.28 8.37
CA MET A 189 -38.42 -9.84 8.29
C MET A 189 -39.69 -9.40 9.05
N THR A 190 -39.98 -9.94 10.23
CA THR A 190 -41.19 -9.59 10.99
C THR A 190 -40.93 -8.67 12.18
N LEU A 191 -39.94 -7.77 12.09
CA LEU A 191 -39.68 -6.80 13.16
C LEU A 191 -40.65 -5.61 13.11
N SER A 192 -41.51 -5.51 14.12
CA SER A 192 -42.35 -4.34 14.37
C SER A 192 -41.66 -3.30 15.26
N LEU A 193 -42.13 -2.05 15.19
CA LEU A 193 -41.64 -0.98 16.07
C LEU A 193 -41.85 -1.34 17.55
N GLN A 194 -42.96 -1.97 17.90
CA GLN A 194 -43.29 -2.39 19.26
C GLN A 194 -42.28 -3.42 19.80
N GLN A 195 -41.95 -4.44 19.01
CA GLN A 195 -40.95 -5.45 19.39
C GLN A 195 -39.57 -4.81 19.56
N ALA A 196 -39.16 -3.98 18.60
CA ALA A 196 -37.90 -3.25 18.67
C ALA A 196 -37.81 -2.37 19.92
N SER A 197 -38.91 -1.69 20.26
CA SER A 197 -39.00 -0.86 21.46
C SER A 197 -38.86 -1.66 22.75
N GLN A 198 -39.46 -2.86 22.81
CA GLN A 198 -39.43 -3.72 23.98
C GLN A 198 -38.05 -4.31 24.23
N GLU A 199 -37.38 -4.81 23.18
CA GLU A 199 -36.03 -5.37 23.28
C GLU A 199 -34.99 -4.30 23.66
N LEU A 200 -35.12 -3.09 23.11
CA LEU A 200 -34.24 -1.96 23.43
C LEU A 200 -34.59 -1.29 24.78
N GLN A 201 -35.68 -1.69 25.44
CA GLN A 201 -36.22 -1.06 26.65
C GLN A 201 -36.47 0.46 26.49
N ILE A 202 -36.94 0.86 25.31
CA ILE A 202 -37.24 2.26 24.96
C ILE A 202 -38.75 2.45 24.82
N ASN A 203 -39.24 3.67 25.00
CA ASN A 203 -40.62 4.01 24.74
C ASN A 203 -40.93 4.05 23.22
N PRO A 204 -42.01 3.41 22.72
CA PRO A 204 -42.28 3.33 21.28
C PRO A 204 -42.48 4.70 20.60
N ALA A 205 -43.08 5.66 21.31
CA ALA A 205 -43.29 7.01 20.80
C ALA A 205 -41.99 7.82 20.76
N TYR A 206 -41.04 7.54 21.66
CA TYR A 206 -39.70 8.11 21.58
C TYR A 206 -38.93 7.51 20.39
N LEU A 207 -38.93 6.17 20.28
CA LEU A 207 -38.27 5.47 19.19
C LEU A 207 -38.78 5.95 17.83
N SER A 208 -40.09 6.05 17.63
CA SER A 208 -40.68 6.53 16.38
C SER A 208 -40.25 7.95 16.01
N ARG A 209 -40.17 8.86 16.98
CA ARG A 209 -39.77 10.27 16.77
C ARG A 209 -38.29 10.43 16.46
N GLU A 210 -37.44 9.65 17.13
CA GLU A 210 -35.99 9.73 16.96
C GLU A 210 -35.47 8.90 15.79
N PHE A 211 -36.18 7.85 15.36
CA PHE A 211 -35.74 6.92 14.33
C PHE A 211 -35.31 7.63 13.03
N SER A 212 -36.15 8.51 12.48
CA SER A 212 -35.86 9.17 11.20
C SER A 212 -34.58 10.02 11.25
N LYS A 213 -34.17 10.51 12.42
CA LYS A 213 -32.93 11.28 12.57
C LYS A 213 -31.67 10.47 12.30
N TYR A 214 -31.74 9.14 12.45
CA TYR A 214 -30.59 8.25 12.34
C TYR A 214 -30.69 7.25 11.18
N PHE A 215 -31.90 7.03 10.63
CA PHE A 215 -32.17 6.04 9.59
C PHE A 215 -32.81 6.69 8.35
N ASP A 216 -31.98 7.18 7.43
CA ASP A 216 -32.35 7.69 6.10
C ASP A 216 -33.41 8.80 6.05
N SER A 217 -33.71 9.48 7.17
CA SER A 217 -34.88 10.38 7.25
C SER A 217 -36.22 9.70 6.94
N LEU A 218 -36.28 8.38 7.11
CA LEU A 218 -37.47 7.57 6.85
C LEU A 218 -38.20 7.22 8.16
N SER A 219 -39.50 6.95 8.05
CA SER A 219 -40.23 6.30 9.15
C SER A 219 -39.74 4.85 9.30
N PHE A 220 -39.89 4.26 10.49
CA PHE A 220 -39.53 2.86 10.73
C PHE A 220 -40.16 1.92 9.69
N GLY A 221 -41.46 2.09 9.42
CA GLY A 221 -42.15 1.27 8.43
C GLY A 221 -41.67 1.47 6.99
N ASP A 222 -41.33 2.71 6.61
CA ASP A 222 -40.76 2.99 5.28
C ASP A 222 -39.36 2.41 5.12
N TYR A 223 -38.54 2.50 6.17
CA TYR A 223 -37.21 1.92 6.21
C TYR A 223 -37.26 0.39 6.10
N MET A 224 -38.13 -0.28 6.87
CA MET A 224 -38.34 -1.72 6.74
C MET A 224 -38.83 -2.10 5.33
N ARG A 225 -39.76 -1.34 4.74
CA ARG A 225 -40.20 -1.57 3.36
C ARG A 225 -39.06 -1.42 2.36
N LYS A 226 -38.21 -0.39 2.50
CA LYS A 226 -37.03 -0.18 1.65
C LYS A 226 -36.13 -1.42 1.67
N LEU A 227 -35.76 -1.87 2.86
CA LEU A 227 -34.90 -3.05 3.04
C LEU A 227 -35.51 -4.32 2.44
N ARG A 228 -36.82 -4.53 2.61
CA ARG A 228 -37.53 -5.66 1.99
C ARG A 228 -37.50 -5.61 0.47
N ILE A 229 -37.62 -4.41 -0.13
CA ILE A 229 -37.50 -4.24 -1.58
C ILE A 229 -36.07 -4.48 -2.06
N GLU A 230 -35.06 -4.01 -1.34
CA GLU A 230 -33.66 -4.30 -1.66
C GLU A 230 -33.39 -5.80 -1.66
N LYS A 231 -33.85 -6.53 -0.64
CA LYS A 231 -33.77 -7.99 -0.61
C LYS A 231 -34.56 -8.66 -1.75
N ALA A 232 -35.73 -8.14 -2.08
CA ALA A 232 -36.54 -8.64 -3.20
C ALA A 232 -35.81 -8.48 -4.54
N ARG A 233 -35.04 -7.40 -4.74
CA ARG A 233 -34.24 -7.20 -5.95
C ARG A 233 -33.16 -8.27 -6.07
N GLU A 234 -32.48 -8.61 -4.98
CA GLU A 234 -31.50 -9.71 -4.95
C GLU A 234 -32.17 -11.03 -5.32
N LEU A 235 -33.29 -11.37 -4.69
CA LEU A 235 -34.01 -12.62 -4.96
C LEU A 235 -34.54 -12.69 -6.39
N ILE A 236 -35.04 -11.59 -6.96
CA ILE A 236 -35.52 -11.56 -8.35
C ILE A 236 -34.37 -11.78 -9.34
N ALA A 237 -33.17 -11.27 -9.03
CA ALA A 237 -32.00 -11.44 -9.88
C ALA A 237 -31.36 -12.83 -9.74
N ALA A 238 -31.33 -13.38 -8.52
CA ALA A 238 -30.60 -14.61 -8.20
C ALA A 238 -31.44 -15.90 -8.30
N SER A 239 -32.77 -15.80 -8.34
CA SER A 239 -33.65 -16.98 -8.23
C SER A 239 -34.78 -17.03 -9.28
N ASN A 240 -35.34 -18.22 -9.47
CA ASN A 240 -36.53 -18.45 -10.29
C ASN A 240 -37.84 -18.44 -9.48
N ASN A 241 -37.80 -18.06 -8.20
CA ASN A 241 -38.98 -18.02 -7.32
C ASN A 241 -40.13 -17.21 -7.95
N SER A 242 -41.36 -17.61 -7.69
CA SER A 242 -42.51 -16.83 -8.14
C SER A 242 -42.52 -15.44 -7.48
N LEU A 243 -43.12 -14.43 -8.13
CA LEU A 243 -43.24 -13.11 -7.51
C LEU A 243 -44.08 -13.15 -6.22
N THR A 244 -45.00 -14.12 -6.13
CA THR A 244 -45.77 -14.42 -4.92
C THR A 244 -44.87 -14.97 -3.80
N GLU A 245 -44.00 -15.94 -4.10
CA GLU A 245 -43.01 -16.45 -3.13
C GLU A 245 -42.05 -15.36 -2.66
N ILE A 246 -41.53 -14.54 -3.57
CA ILE A 246 -40.60 -13.46 -3.20
C ILE A 246 -41.29 -12.43 -2.30
N ALA A 247 -42.57 -12.12 -2.55
CA ALA A 247 -43.34 -11.26 -1.66
C ALA A 247 -43.37 -11.83 -0.23
N TYR A 248 -43.66 -13.13 -0.08
CA TYR A 248 -43.68 -13.77 1.24
C TYR A 248 -42.30 -13.89 1.88
N LEU A 249 -41.28 -14.29 1.12
CA LEU A 249 -39.89 -14.43 1.60
C LEU A 249 -39.30 -13.09 2.08
N THR A 250 -39.80 -11.97 1.54
CA THR A 250 -39.40 -10.63 1.96
C THR A 250 -40.36 -9.99 2.95
N GLY A 251 -41.29 -10.77 3.54
CA GLY A 251 -42.14 -10.34 4.64
C GLY A 251 -43.34 -9.47 4.24
N PHE A 252 -43.76 -9.49 2.98
CA PHE A 252 -45.04 -8.90 2.56
C PHE A 252 -46.20 -9.90 2.77
N SER A 253 -47.35 -9.37 3.18
CA SER A 253 -48.59 -10.15 3.39
C SER A 253 -49.21 -10.68 2.11
N ASP A 254 -48.99 -9.99 0.99
CA ASP A 254 -49.61 -10.29 -0.28
C ASP A 254 -48.81 -9.65 -1.44
N GLN A 255 -48.96 -10.25 -2.63
CA GLN A 255 -48.24 -9.82 -3.83
C GLN A 255 -48.71 -8.46 -4.35
N SER A 256 -49.97 -8.08 -4.15
CA SER A 256 -50.51 -6.80 -4.63
C SER A 256 -49.85 -5.63 -3.89
N HIS A 257 -49.72 -5.74 -2.58
CA HIS A 257 -49.01 -4.79 -1.74
C HIS A 257 -47.53 -4.73 -2.11
N PHE A 258 -46.88 -5.89 -2.26
CA PHE A 258 -45.49 -5.98 -2.71
C PHE A 258 -45.27 -5.25 -4.05
N ASN A 259 -46.08 -5.52 -5.07
CA ASN A 259 -45.95 -4.89 -6.39
C ASN A 259 -46.04 -3.37 -6.32
N ARG A 260 -46.98 -2.84 -5.53
CA ARG A 260 -47.18 -1.40 -5.35
C ARG A 260 -45.97 -0.75 -4.67
N ILE A 261 -45.45 -1.37 -3.62
CA ILE A 261 -44.29 -0.84 -2.89
C ILE A 261 -43.02 -0.97 -3.74
N PHE A 262 -42.80 -2.10 -4.40
CA PHE A 262 -41.65 -2.30 -5.29
C PHE A 262 -41.63 -1.23 -6.38
N LYS A 263 -42.73 -1.02 -7.11
CA LYS A 263 -42.82 0.03 -8.13
C LYS A 263 -42.60 1.43 -7.58
N LYS A 264 -43.09 1.71 -6.37
CA LYS A 264 -42.86 3.00 -5.70
C LYS A 264 -41.36 3.24 -5.43
N PHE A 265 -40.62 2.20 -5.05
CA PHE A 265 -39.21 2.30 -4.71
C PHE A 265 -38.25 2.19 -5.90
N THR A 266 -38.56 1.36 -6.89
CA THR A 266 -37.66 1.08 -8.03
C THR A 266 -38.05 1.81 -9.32
N GLY A 267 -39.27 2.37 -9.39
CA GLY A 267 -39.82 3.00 -10.58
C GLY A 267 -40.48 2.01 -11.57
N GLU A 268 -40.25 0.71 -11.42
CA GLU A 268 -40.78 -0.32 -12.32
C GLU A 268 -41.41 -1.51 -11.58
N SER A 269 -42.24 -2.31 -12.26
CA SER A 269 -42.87 -3.47 -11.61
C SER A 269 -41.87 -4.61 -11.41
N PRO A 270 -42.05 -5.49 -10.39
CA PRO A 270 -41.18 -6.65 -10.20
C PRO A 270 -41.06 -7.56 -11.43
N SER A 271 -42.13 -7.67 -12.22
CA SER A 271 -42.16 -8.44 -13.46
C SER A 271 -41.31 -7.79 -14.57
N ALA A 272 -41.38 -6.46 -14.70
CA ALA A 272 -40.53 -5.71 -15.63
C ALA A 272 -39.06 -5.82 -15.21
N TYR A 273 -38.77 -5.61 -13.92
CA TYR A 273 -37.44 -5.77 -13.34
C TYR A 273 -36.87 -7.18 -13.58
N ARG A 274 -37.67 -8.24 -13.46
CA ARG A 274 -37.21 -9.61 -13.76
C ARG A 274 -36.82 -9.79 -15.22
N LYS A 275 -37.55 -9.18 -16.15
CA LYS A 275 -37.28 -9.31 -17.59
C LYS A 275 -35.96 -8.67 -17.99
N SER A 276 -35.49 -7.63 -17.30
CA SER A 276 -34.22 -6.98 -17.62
C SER A 276 -32.99 -7.88 -17.37
N PHE A 277 -33.12 -8.92 -16.52
CA PHE A 277 -32.04 -9.87 -16.21
C PHE A 277 -32.12 -11.19 -16.99
N LYS A 278 -33.21 -11.45 -17.73
CA LYS A 278 -33.40 -12.67 -18.54
C LYS A 278 -32.95 -12.51 -20.00
N LYS A 279 -31.94 -11.68 -20.26
CA LYS A 279 -31.35 -11.51 -21.60
C LYS A 279 -30.23 -12.51 -21.84
#